data_AF-A0A5J4N3V3-F1
#
_entry.id   AF-A0A5J4N3V3-F1
#
_cell.length_a   1.000
_cell.length_b   1.000
_cell.length_c   1.000
_cell.angle_alpha   90.00
_cell.angle_beta   90.00
_cell.angle_gamma   90.00
#
_symmetry.space_group_name_H-M   'P 1'
#
loop_
_entity.id
_entity.type
_entity.pdbx_description
1 polymer ?
#
loop_
_entity_poly.entity_id
_entity_poly.type
_entity_poly.pdbx_seq_one_letter_code
_entity_poly.pdbx_strand_id
1 'polypeptide(L)'
;MRFLALFTLWHMTIEVTRPDAADVSDDSINSAMWRKSATRQFRYLQNSPIYGPVYSLTSVPKNMILFVGDGMSSSTITGARYLKSANMNKSAGDVVLDWELWPTISLLHTYSANRMTTDSAAAATALLCGNF
;
A
#
# COMPACT_ATOMS: atom_id res chain seq x y z
N MET A 1 22.52 -49.42 -25.34
CA MET A 1 21.41 -48.72 -24.66
C MET A 1 21.66 -48.73 -23.16
N ARG A 2 22.09 -47.60 -22.58
CA ARG A 2 21.95 -47.29 -21.14
C ARG A 2 21.64 -45.79 -21.05
N PHE A 3 20.39 -45.47 -20.78
CA PHE A 3 19.95 -44.13 -20.45
C PHE A 3 20.43 -43.82 -19.03
N LEU A 4 21.24 -42.76 -18.88
CA LEU A 4 21.53 -42.14 -17.60
C LEU A 4 20.84 -40.78 -17.61
N ALA A 5 19.59 -40.73 -17.13
CA ALA A 5 18.90 -39.48 -16.91
C ALA A 5 19.42 -38.86 -15.60
N LEU A 6 20.38 -37.94 -15.72
CA LEU A 6 20.85 -37.12 -14.60
C LEU A 6 19.82 -35.99 -14.39
N PHE A 7 18.85 -36.21 -13.51
CA PHE A 7 17.97 -35.15 -13.02
C PHE A 7 18.72 -34.39 -11.91
N THR A 8 19.45 -33.32 -12.27
CA THR A 8 19.89 -32.34 -11.28
C THR A 8 18.71 -31.45 -10.94
N LEU A 9 17.95 -31.87 -9.94
CA LEU A 9 16.95 -31.04 -9.28
C LEU A 9 17.70 -29.89 -8.57
N TRP A 10 17.76 -28.73 -9.22
CA TRP A 10 18.13 -27.49 -8.56
C TRP A 10 17.06 -27.21 -7.50
N HIS A 11 17.34 -27.55 -6.24
CA HIS A 11 16.65 -26.93 -5.11
C HIS A 11 17.07 -25.47 -5.06
N MET A 12 16.39 -24.64 -5.85
CA MET A 12 16.33 -23.21 -5.59
C MET A 12 15.38 -23.03 -4.41
N THR A 13 15.88 -23.34 -3.21
CA THR A 13 15.27 -22.89 -1.97
C THR A 13 15.37 -21.37 -2.04
N ILE A 14 14.28 -20.69 -2.37
CA ILE A 14 14.17 -19.28 -2.01
C ILE A 14 14.11 -19.31 -0.49
N GLU A 15 15.28 -19.21 0.15
CA GLU A 15 15.36 -18.76 1.53
C GLU A 15 14.78 -17.34 1.50
N VAL A 16 13.47 -17.24 1.68
CA VAL A 16 12.91 -16.08 2.35
C VAL A 16 13.45 -16.20 3.77
N THR A 17 14.71 -15.81 3.97
CA THR A 17 15.24 -15.55 5.30
C THR A 17 14.18 -14.66 5.93
N ARG A 18 13.56 -15.12 7.03
CA ARG A 18 12.86 -14.19 7.91
C ARG A 18 13.88 -13.07 8.12
N PRO A 19 13.60 -11.83 7.70
CA PRO A 19 14.51 -10.76 8.05
C PRO A 19 14.64 -10.85 9.56
N ASP A 20 15.87 -11.07 10.05
CA ASP A 20 16.14 -10.97 11.47
C ASP A 20 15.46 -9.69 11.94
N ALA A 21 14.71 -9.77 13.05
CA ALA A 21 13.91 -8.65 13.53
C ALA A 21 14.80 -7.40 13.48
N ALA A 22 14.51 -6.49 12.54
CA ALA A 22 15.36 -5.34 12.31
C ALA A 22 15.58 -4.68 13.65
N ASP A 23 16.85 -4.47 14.04
CA ASP A 23 17.24 -3.99 15.36
C ASP A 23 16.33 -2.82 15.73
N VAL A 24 15.42 -3.09 16.67
CA VAL A 24 14.37 -2.17 17.04
C VAL A 24 15.09 -1.08 17.81
N SER A 25 15.32 0.07 17.17
CA SER A 25 16.04 1.16 17.81
C SER A 25 15.42 1.43 19.18
N ASP A 26 16.25 1.55 20.22
CA ASP A 26 15.81 1.80 21.61
C ASP A 26 14.82 2.99 21.71
N ASP A 27 14.99 3.91 20.77
CA ASP A 27 14.16 5.07 20.50
C ASP A 27 12.68 4.75 20.18
N SER A 28 12.40 3.66 19.46
CA SER A 28 11.04 3.22 19.12
C SER A 28 10.30 2.54 20.27
N ILE A 29 11.02 2.09 21.30
CA ILE A 29 10.47 1.56 22.55
C ILE A 29 10.01 2.71 23.46
N ASN A 30 10.55 3.92 23.26
CA ASN A 30 10.24 5.09 24.08
C ASN A 30 8.87 5.70 23.75
N SER A 31 7.97 5.74 24.74
CA SER A 31 6.63 6.35 24.60
C SER A 31 6.65 7.84 24.22
N ALA A 32 7.71 8.56 24.57
CA ALA A 32 7.89 9.96 24.20
C ALA A 32 8.03 10.14 22.67
N MET A 33 8.66 9.18 21.98
CA MET A 33 8.77 9.20 20.52
C MET A 33 7.39 9.11 19.87
N TRP A 34 6.58 8.13 20.26
CA TRP A 34 5.22 7.94 19.73
C TRP A 34 4.35 9.18 19.95
N ARG A 35 4.40 9.75 21.16
CA ARG A 35 3.69 11.00 21.46
C ARG A 35 4.15 12.14 20.57
N LYS A 36 5.46 12.30 20.36
CA LYS A 36 6.04 13.34 19.49
C LYS A 36 5.61 13.15 18.03
N SER A 37 5.62 11.92 17.53
CA SER A 37 5.18 11.57 16.17
C SER A 37 3.69 11.87 15.96
N ALA A 38 2.82 11.39 16.87
CA ALA A 38 1.39 11.66 16.83
C ALA A 38 1.08 13.16 16.89
N THR A 39 1.73 13.89 17.80
CA THR A 39 1.55 15.35 17.92
C THR A 39 1.96 16.08 16.65
N ARG A 40 3.04 15.63 15.97
CA ARG A 40 3.47 16.19 14.69
C ARG A 40 2.42 15.96 13.60
N GLN A 41 1.90 14.75 13.47
CA GLN A 41 0.86 14.43 12.49
C GLN A 41 -0.42 15.25 12.73
N PHE A 42 -0.85 15.38 13.98
CA PHE A 42 -2.02 16.19 14.32
C PHE A 42 -1.85 17.66 13.92
N ARG A 43 -0.70 18.27 14.24
CA ARG A 43 -0.39 19.65 13.81
C ARG A 43 -0.36 19.80 12.29
N TYR A 44 0.19 18.80 11.59
CA TYR A 44 0.20 18.79 10.13
C TYR A 44 -1.23 18.79 9.57
N LEU A 45 -2.12 17.95 10.11
CA LEU A 45 -3.52 17.87 9.70
C LEU A 45 -4.28 19.16 9.99
N GLN A 46 -4.12 19.74 11.19
CA GLN A 46 -4.77 21.00 11.58
C GLN A 46 -4.39 22.18 10.68
N ASN A 47 -3.14 22.20 10.20
CA ASN A 47 -2.63 23.26 9.34
C ASN A 47 -2.75 22.93 7.84
N SER A 48 -3.32 21.76 7.48
CA SER A 48 -3.42 21.33 6.09
C SER A 48 -4.50 22.13 5.36
N PRO A 49 -4.19 22.77 4.22
CA PRO A 49 -5.16 23.52 3.44
C PRO A 49 -6.28 22.64 2.85
N ILE A 50 -6.11 21.32 2.85
CA ILE A 50 -7.04 20.34 2.27
C ILE A 50 -8.24 20.12 3.19
N TYR A 51 -8.04 20.19 4.50
CA TYR A 51 -9.10 19.98 5.50
C TYR A 51 -9.61 21.30 6.11
N GLY A 52 -9.06 22.44 5.69
CA GLY A 52 -9.52 23.78 6.07
C GLY A 52 -10.69 24.31 5.23
N PRO A 53 -11.17 25.55 5.49
CA PRO A 53 -12.31 26.16 4.78
C PRO A 53 -12.12 26.36 3.26
N VAL A 54 -10.94 26.01 2.72
CA VAL A 54 -10.56 26.15 1.31
C VAL A 54 -11.07 24.97 0.44
N TYR A 55 -11.56 23.86 1.02
CA TYR A 55 -12.11 22.75 0.22
C TYR A 55 -13.27 23.19 -0.71
N SER A 56 -14.02 24.21 -0.30
CA SER A 56 -15.15 24.80 -1.02
C SER A 56 -14.76 25.70 -2.21
N LEU A 57 -13.47 26.08 -2.32
CA LEU A 57 -12.94 26.93 -3.39
C LEU A 57 -12.33 26.14 -4.56
N THR A 58 -12.44 24.80 -4.54
CA THR A 58 -11.82 23.97 -5.57
C THR A 58 -12.58 24.12 -6.89
N SER A 59 -11.96 24.86 -7.83
CA SER A 59 -12.40 24.94 -9.21
C SER A 59 -12.43 23.55 -9.84
N VAL A 60 -13.37 23.30 -10.74
CA VAL A 60 -13.47 22.03 -11.49
C VAL A 60 -12.09 21.63 -12.03
N PRO A 61 -11.61 20.41 -11.75
CA PRO A 61 -10.28 19.98 -12.17
C PRO A 61 -10.19 19.91 -13.70
N LYS A 62 -9.09 20.40 -14.26
CA LYS A 62 -8.84 20.34 -15.72
C LYS A 62 -8.41 18.95 -16.20
N ASN A 63 -7.73 18.20 -15.35
CA ASN A 63 -7.17 16.89 -15.66
C ASN A 63 -7.54 15.89 -14.57
N MET A 64 -7.78 14.64 -14.97
CA MET A 64 -8.04 13.53 -14.07
C MET A 64 -7.07 12.39 -14.39
N ILE A 65 -6.42 11.84 -13.36
CA ILE A 65 -5.56 10.67 -13.46
C ILE A 65 -6.07 9.64 -12.46
N LEU A 66 -6.38 8.45 -12.95
CA LEU A 66 -6.82 7.32 -12.13
C LEU A 66 -5.76 6.22 -12.19
N PHE A 67 -5.21 5.87 -11.04
CA PHE A 67 -4.29 4.73 -10.89
C PHE A 67 -5.08 3.51 -10.40
N VAL A 68 -5.06 2.42 -11.16
CA VAL A 68 -5.77 1.18 -10.82
C VAL A 68 -4.74 0.08 -10.53
N GLY A 69 -4.71 -0.38 -9.28
CA GLY A 69 -3.98 -1.57 -8.89
C GLY A 69 -4.89 -2.80 -8.97
N ASP A 70 -4.86 -3.52 -10.09
CA ASP A 70 -5.65 -4.74 -10.25
C ASP A 70 -5.23 -5.81 -9.21
N GLY A 71 -6.19 -6.35 -8.47
CA GLY A 71 -5.94 -7.30 -7.37
C GLY A 71 -5.17 -6.72 -6.17
N MET A 72 -5.03 -5.40 -6.05
CA MET A 72 -4.26 -4.77 -4.98
C MET A 72 -5.06 -4.63 -3.68
N SER A 73 -5.17 -5.72 -2.94
CA SER A 73 -5.76 -5.75 -1.59
C SER A 73 -4.90 -5.02 -0.55
N SER A 74 -5.44 -4.76 0.66
CA SER A 74 -4.68 -4.21 1.79
C SER A 74 -3.46 -5.06 2.18
N SER A 75 -3.56 -6.38 2.03
CA SER A 75 -2.44 -7.31 2.22
C SER A 75 -1.37 -7.11 1.15
N THR A 76 -1.77 -6.90 -0.11
CA THR A 76 -0.85 -6.61 -1.23
C THR A 76 -0.10 -5.31 -1.00
N ILE A 77 -0.78 -4.25 -0.53
CA ILE A 77 -0.17 -2.96 -0.17
C ILE A 77 0.86 -3.15 0.94
N THR A 78 0.51 -3.90 1.99
CA THR A 78 1.44 -4.19 3.09
C THR A 78 2.67 -4.97 2.60
N GLY A 79 2.48 -6.01 1.79
CA GLY A 79 3.57 -6.78 1.19
C GLY A 79 4.48 -5.91 0.31
N ALA A 80 3.91 -5.00 -0.48
CA ALA A 80 4.68 -4.05 -1.28
C ALA A 80 5.52 -3.09 -0.41
N ARG A 81 5.01 -2.68 0.76
CA ARG A 81 5.78 -1.88 1.72
C ARG A 81 6.99 -2.64 2.26
N TYR A 82 6.81 -3.90 2.64
CA TYR A 82 7.91 -4.78 3.07
C TYR A 82 8.95 -4.98 1.96
N LEU A 83 8.50 -5.19 0.72
CA LEU A 83 9.40 -5.33 -0.41
C LEU A 83 10.19 -4.03 -0.67
N LYS A 84 9.52 -2.87 -0.63
CA LYS A 84 10.17 -1.55 -0.77
C LYS A 84 11.20 -1.32 0.35
N SER A 85 10.88 -1.68 1.59
CA SER A 85 11.79 -1.51 2.72
C SER A 85 13.01 -2.43 2.63
N ALA A 86 12.81 -3.70 2.24
CA ALA A 86 13.89 -4.64 1.99
C ALA A 86 14.84 -4.12 0.90
N ASN A 87 14.30 -3.63 -0.21
CA ASN A 87 15.11 -3.05 -1.30
C ASN A 87 15.89 -1.78 -0.88
N MET A 88 15.43 -1.09 0.16
CA MET A 88 16.07 0.12 0.69
C MET A 88 16.99 -0.16 1.89
N ASN A 89 17.12 -1.43 2.34
CA ASN A 89 17.77 -1.80 3.60
C ASN A 89 17.24 -0.97 4.80
N LYS A 90 15.92 -0.75 4.85
CA LYS A 90 15.24 -0.02 5.93
C LYS A 90 14.23 -0.93 6.63
N SER A 91 13.84 -0.55 7.85
CA SER A 91 12.70 -1.17 8.52
C SER A 91 11.40 -0.93 7.75
N ALA A 92 10.51 -1.92 7.76
CA ALA A 92 9.22 -1.84 7.09
C ALA A 92 8.31 -0.73 7.63
N GLY A 93 8.49 -0.33 8.89
CA GLY A 93 7.75 0.77 9.51
C GLY A 93 8.23 2.17 9.08
N ASP A 94 9.44 2.27 8.52
CA ASP A 94 10.07 3.55 8.15
C ASP A 94 9.87 3.91 6.67
N VAL A 95 9.19 3.05 5.93
CA VAL A 95 8.97 3.18 4.49
C VAL A 95 7.47 3.22 4.22
N VAL A 96 7.06 4.16 3.38
CA VAL A 96 5.67 4.30 2.91
C VAL A 96 5.62 4.24 1.40
N LEU A 97 4.46 3.86 0.86
CA LEU A 97 4.19 3.94 -0.57
C LEU A 97 3.76 5.37 -0.94
N ASP A 98 4.01 5.78 -2.19
CA ASP A 98 3.89 7.20 -2.55
C ASP A 98 2.45 7.72 -2.45
N TRP A 99 1.46 6.85 -2.69
CA TRP A 99 0.05 7.17 -2.52
C TRP A 99 -0.44 7.14 -1.07
N GLU A 100 0.32 6.62 -0.12
CA GLU A 100 -0.03 6.67 1.32
C GLU A 100 0.19 8.07 1.91
N LEU A 101 0.95 8.91 1.19
CA LEU A 101 1.13 10.33 1.51
C LEU A 101 0.06 11.20 0.87
N TRP A 102 -0.85 10.63 0.07
CA TRP A 102 -1.97 11.37 -0.47
C TRP A 102 -2.90 11.81 0.66
N PRO A 103 -3.55 12.97 0.49
CA PRO A 103 -4.22 13.62 1.60
C PRO A 103 -5.45 12.87 2.07
N THR A 104 -6.10 12.09 1.20
CA THR A 104 -7.36 11.40 1.47
C THR A 104 -7.22 9.90 1.20
N ILE A 105 -7.90 9.11 2.03
CA ILE A 105 -8.07 7.67 1.87
C ILE A 105 -9.55 7.35 2.05
N SER A 106 -10.05 6.41 1.26
CA SER A 106 -11.42 5.92 1.37
C SER A 106 -11.45 4.41 1.17
N LEU A 107 -12.48 3.77 1.70
CA LEU A 107 -12.78 2.36 1.46
C LEU A 107 -13.85 2.26 0.37
N LEU A 108 -13.67 1.32 -0.55
CA LEU A 108 -14.60 1.07 -1.64
C LEU A 108 -15.25 -0.31 -1.46
N HIS A 109 -16.57 -0.38 -1.64
CA HIS A 109 -17.24 -1.66 -1.79
C HIS A 109 -17.04 -2.16 -3.22
N THR A 110 -16.56 -3.39 -3.38
CA THR A 110 -16.16 -3.93 -4.69
C THR A 110 -17.10 -5.00 -5.22
N TYR A 111 -18.27 -5.25 -4.61
CA TYR A 111 -19.23 -6.23 -5.13
C TYR A 111 -19.84 -5.75 -6.46
N SER A 112 -20.34 -6.70 -7.25
CA SER A 112 -20.99 -6.47 -8.55
C SER A 112 -22.48 -6.78 -8.45
N ALA A 113 -23.27 -6.41 -9.46
CA ALA A 113 -24.72 -6.62 -9.49
C ALA A 113 -25.16 -8.04 -9.10
N ASN A 114 -24.37 -9.06 -9.43
CA ASN A 114 -24.73 -10.46 -9.23
C ASN A 114 -23.72 -11.27 -8.40
N ARG A 115 -22.61 -10.68 -7.93
CA ARG A 115 -21.57 -11.40 -7.18
C ARG A 115 -20.91 -10.56 -6.10
N MET A 116 -20.69 -11.17 -4.93
CA MET A 116 -19.90 -10.57 -3.85
C MET A 116 -18.41 -10.44 -4.21
N THR A 117 -17.91 -11.37 -5.02
CA THR A 117 -16.55 -11.30 -5.60
C THR A 117 -16.67 -10.88 -7.06
N THR A 118 -16.21 -9.68 -7.33
CA THR A 118 -16.27 -9.04 -8.65
C THR A 118 -15.07 -9.41 -9.50
N ASP A 119 -15.28 -9.46 -10.82
CA ASP A 119 -14.22 -9.60 -11.80
C ASP A 119 -13.71 -8.24 -12.30
N SER A 120 -12.56 -8.21 -12.96
CA SER A 120 -11.94 -6.95 -13.39
C SER A 120 -12.81 -6.15 -14.39
N ALA A 121 -13.66 -6.81 -15.19
CA ALA A 121 -14.52 -6.13 -16.17
C ALA A 121 -15.67 -5.35 -15.50
N ALA A 122 -16.38 -5.95 -14.54
CA ALA A 122 -17.42 -5.25 -13.79
C ALA A 122 -16.82 -4.14 -12.90
N ALA A 123 -15.66 -4.38 -12.27
CA ALA A 123 -14.95 -3.36 -11.51
C ALA A 123 -14.54 -2.16 -12.39
N ALA A 124 -14.00 -2.40 -13.58
CA ALA A 124 -13.65 -1.33 -14.52
C ALA A 124 -14.89 -0.52 -14.97
N THR A 125 -16.02 -1.19 -15.17
CA THR A 125 -17.29 -0.51 -15.51
C THR A 125 -17.74 0.41 -14.38
N ALA A 126 -17.70 -0.05 -13.13
CA ALA A 126 -18.03 0.78 -11.97
C ALA A 126 -17.09 1.99 -11.84
N LEU A 127 -15.79 1.79 -12.00
CA LEU A 127 -14.79 2.85 -11.86
C LEU A 127 -14.82 3.91 -12.98
N LEU A 128 -15.04 3.48 -14.22
CA LEU A 128 -14.93 4.35 -15.40
C LEU A 128 -16.27 4.91 -15.88
N CYS A 129 -17.36 4.17 -15.64
CA CYS A 129 -18.70 4.56 -16.09
C CYS A 129 -19.62 4.98 -14.94
N GLY A 130 -19.28 4.66 -13.69
CA GLY A 130 -20.09 5.00 -12.52
C GLY A 130 -21.37 4.17 -12.37
N ASN A 131 -21.47 3.04 -13.08
CA ASN A 131 -22.63 2.15 -13.04
C ASN A 131 -22.28 0.80 -12.41
N PHE A 132 -23.22 0.26 -11.65
CA PHE A 132 -23.14 -1.01 -10.92
C PHE A 132 -24.24 -1.97 -11.35
#